data_AF-A0A7W6K9F1-F1
#
_entry.id   AF-A0A7W6K9F1-F1
#
_cell.length_a   1.000
_cell.length_b   1.000
_cell.length_c   1.000
_cell.angle_alpha   90.00
_cell.angle_beta   90.00
_cell.angle_gamma   90.00
#
_symmetry.space_group_name_H-M   'P 1'
#
loop_
_entity.id
_entity.type
_entity.pdbx_description
1 polymer ?
#
loop_
_entity_poly.entity_id
_entity_poly.type
_entity_poly.pdbx_seq_one_letter_code
_entity_poly.pdbx_strand_id
1 'polypeptide(L)' 'MFIAAVIIPFYLLAMVTMCYMDTVYKAIMFLVMLLIATFILFLFINYPFQSAVTVIFFMGMFAFKPKD' A
#
# COMPACT_ATOMS: atom_id res chain seq x y z
N MET A 1 -14.81 11.64 -0.71
CA MET A 1 -14.31 12.15 -2.01
C MET A 1 -12.78 12.17 -2.07
N PHE A 2 -12.08 12.83 -1.13
CA PHE A 2 -10.60 12.86 -1.11
C PHE A 2 -9.94 11.47 -1.10
N ILE A 3 -10.43 10.56 -0.25
CA ILE A 3 -9.85 9.21 -0.12
C ILE A 3 -10.04 8.37 -1.39
N ALA A 4 -11.20 8.46 -2.05
CA ALA A 4 -11.42 7.78 -3.33
C ALA A 4 -10.46 8.32 -4.42
N ALA A 5 -10.22 9.63 -4.45
CA ALA A 5 -9.30 10.26 -5.39
C ALA A 5 -7.83 9.83 -5.17
N VAL A 6 -7.45 9.39 -3.95
CA VAL A 6 -6.11 8.87 -3.65
C VAL A 6 -6.02 7.36 -3.84
N ILE A 7 -7.03 6.60 -3.41
CA ILE A 7 -7.05 5.13 -3.50
C ILE A 7 -7.07 4.64 -4.96
N ILE A 8 -7.91 5.26 -5.81
CA ILE A 8 -8.07 4.85 -7.21
C ILE A 8 -6.74 4.85 -7.99
N PRO A 9 -5.95 5.95 -8.01
CA PRO A 9 -4.67 5.95 -8.71
C PRO A 9 -3.64 4.99 -8.09
N PHE A 10 -3.66 4.78 -6.76
CA PHE A 10 -2.79 3.80 -6.11
C PHE A 10 -3.10 2.36 -6.53
N TYR A 11 -4.39 1.99 -6.64
CA TYR A 11 -4.79 0.66 -7.12
C TYR A 11 -4.52 0.47 -8.61
N LEU A 12 -4.67 1.52 -9.42
CA LEU A 12 -4.27 1.50 -10.83
C LEU A 12 -2.75 1.29 -10.97
N LEU A 13 -1.96 2.06 -10.22
CA LEU A 13 -0.51 1.89 -10.20
C LEU A 13 -0.15 0.46 -9.78
N ALA A 14 -0.81 -0.06 -8.74
CA ALA A 14 -0.58 -1.41 -8.25
C ALA A 14 -0.89 -2.50 -9.29
N MET A 15 -1.99 -2.36 -10.04
CA MET A 15 -2.31 -3.27 -11.14
C MET A 15 -1.25 -3.24 -12.23
N VAL A 16 -0.76 -2.05 -12.61
CA VAL A 16 0.33 -1.92 -13.57
C VAL A 16 1.60 -2.59 -13.02
N THR A 17 1.96 -2.35 -11.77
CA THR A 17 3.17 -2.96 -11.15
C THR A 17 3.08 -4.48 -11.11
N MET A 18 1.91 -5.07 -10.88
CA MET A 18 1.73 -6.52 -10.90
C MET A 18 2.02 -7.13 -12.28
N CYS A 19 1.73 -6.42 -13.37
CA CYS A 19 2.07 -6.87 -14.72
C CYS A 19 3.58 -6.88 -15.00
N TYR A 20 4.37 -6.13 -14.22
CA TYR A 20 5.83 -6.08 -14.34
C TYR A 20 6.56 -6.97 -13.32
N MET A 21 5.84 -7.75 -12.50
CA MET A 21 6.47 -8.66 -11.53
C MET A 21 6.75 -10.03 -12.15
N ASP A 22 7.98 -10.54 -11.99
CA ASP A 22 8.44 -11.82 -12.53
C ASP A 22 7.63 -13.05 -12.07
N THR A 23 6.98 -12.97 -10.91
CA THR A 23 6.24 -14.11 -10.35
C THR A 23 4.88 -13.70 -9.81
N VAL A 24 3.88 -14.55 -10.08
CA VAL A 24 2.50 -14.40 -9.58
C VAL A 24 2.47 -14.34 -8.04
N TYR A 25 3.37 -15.07 -7.38
CA TYR A 25 3.51 -15.05 -5.93
C TYR A 25 3.86 -13.64 -5.39
N LYS A 26 4.81 -12.93 -6.02
CA LYS A 26 5.15 -11.56 -5.63
C LYS A 26 3.99 -10.59 -5.87
N ALA A 27 3.27 -10.76 -6.98
CA ALA A 27 2.09 -9.95 -7.28
C ALA A 27 0.98 -10.13 -6.23
N ILE A 28 0.70 -11.36 -5.80
CA ILE A 28 -0.29 -11.64 -4.75
C ILE A 28 0.16 -11.07 -3.40
N MET A 29 1.43 -11.23 -3.02
CA MET A 29 1.97 -10.64 -1.79
C MET A 29 1.84 -9.11 -1.78
N PHE A 30 2.12 -8.47 -2.92
CA PHE A 30 1.96 -7.03 -3.08
C PHE A 30 0.49 -6.60 -2.97
N LEU A 31 -0.44 -7.35 -3.57
CA LEU A 31 -1.88 -7.11 -3.47
C LEU A 31 -2.37 -7.19 -2.02
N VAL A 32 -1.97 -8.23 -1.29
CA VAL A 32 -2.34 -8.42 0.12
C VAL A 32 -1.81 -7.27 0.99
N MET A 33 -0.58 -6.83 0.76
CA MET A 33 0.01 -5.70 1.48
C MET A 33 -0.75 -4.39 1.20
N LEU A 34 -1.16 -4.17 -0.05
CA LEU A 34 -1.97 -3.00 -0.44
C LEU A 34 -3.35 -3.03 0.22
N LEU A 35 -3.96 -4.21 0.33
CA LEU A 35 -5.23 -4.40 1.01
C LEU A 35 -5.12 -4.05 2.50
N ILE A 36 -4.06 -4.52 3.17
CA ILE A 36 -3.79 -4.21 4.58
C ILE A 36 -3.55 -2.71 4.77
N ALA A 37 -2.74 -2.06 3.93
CA ALA A 37 -2.50 -0.63 4.01
C ALA A 37 -3.79 0.19 3.80
N THR A 38 -4.64 -0.23 2.86
CA THR A 38 -5.94 0.40 2.61
C THR A 38 -6.88 0.20 3.80
N PHE A 39 -6.88 -1.00 4.41
CA PHE A 39 -7.67 -1.30 5.61
C PHE A 39 -7.25 -0.43 6.80
N ILE A 40 -5.94 -0.21 7.00
CA ILE A 40 -5.41 0.71 8.00
C ILE A 40 -5.85 2.15 7.72
N LEU A 41 -5.78 2.62 6.47
CA LEU A 41 -6.28 3.95 6.08
C LEU A 41 -7.79 4.12 6.38
N PHE A 42 -8.58 3.07 6.17
CA PHE A 42 -10.01 3.08 6.51
C PHE A 42 -10.27 3.05 8.02
N LEU A 43 -9.47 2.32 8.80
CA LEU A 43 -9.55 2.28 10.27
C LEU A 43 -9.31 3.67 10.90
N PHE A 44 -8.44 4.48 10.29
CA PHE A 44 -8.09 5.81 10.75
C PHE A 44 -8.72 6.93 9.92
N ILE A 45 -9.86 6.69 9.25
CA ILE A 45 -10.51 7.68 8.38
C ILE A 45 -10.93 8.97 9.10
N ASN A 46 -11.18 8.87 10.41
CA ASN A 46 -11.47 10.01 11.29
C ASN A 46 -10.20 10.76 11.77
N TYR A 47 -9.01 10.18 11.59
CA TYR A 47 -7.71 10.75 11.95
C TYR A 47 -6.71 10.63 10.79
N PRO A 48 -6.90 11.43 9.71
CA PRO A 48 -6.18 11.26 8.45
C PRO A 48 -4.66 11.39 8.60
N PHE A 49 -4.18 12.21 9.53
CA PHE A 49 -2.74 12.39 9.78
C PHE A 49 -2.08 11.14 10.40
N GLN A 50 -2.72 10.51 11.40
CA GLN A 50 -2.21 9.30 12.04
C GLN A 50 -2.23 8.10 11.09
N SER A 51 -3.23 8.04 10.19
CA SER A 51 -3.33 7.02 9.15
C SER A 51 -2.16 7.07 8.16
N ALA A 52 -1.82 8.28 7.67
CA ALA A 52 -0.76 8.49 6.70
C ALA A 52 0.62 8.16 7.28
N VAL A 53 0.86 8.54 8.53
CA VAL A 53 2.11 8.21 9.25
C VAL A 53 2.29 6.70 9.38
N THR A 54 1.22 5.97 9.72
CA THR A 54 1.26 4.51 9.87
C THR A 54 1.59 3.81 8.54
N VAL A 55 0.99 4.25 7.43
CA VAL A 55 1.27 3.70 6.09
C VAL A 55 2.70 4.01 5.64
N ILE A 56 3.20 5.21 5.90
CA ILE A 56 4.58 5.60 5.57
C ILE A 56 5.58 4.76 6.38
N PHE A 57 5.33 4.52 7.66
CA PHE A 57 6.14 3.63 8.49
C PHE A 57 6.10 2.18 7.97
N PHE A 58 4.92 1.68 7.58
CA PHE A 58 4.78 0.35 6.98
C PHE A 58 5.57 0.21 5.68
N MET A 59 5.47 1.19 4.77
CA MET A 59 6.27 1.22 3.54
C MET A 59 7.77 1.34 3.85
N GLY A 60 8.15 2.13 4.86
CA GLY A 60 9.54 2.28 5.30
C GLY A 60 10.15 0.98 5.82
N MET A 61 9.40 0.17 6.56
CA MET A 61 9.84 -1.15 7.03
C MET A 61 10.13 -2.12 5.87
N PHE A 62 9.43 -2.01 4.75
CA PHE A 62 9.71 -2.82 3.55
C PHE A 62 10.78 -2.20 2.64
N ALA A 63 10.95 -0.88 2.65
CA ALA A 63 12.00 -0.18 1.91
C ALA A 63 13.39 -0.36 2.54
N PHE A 64 13.46 -0.48 3.87
CA PHE A 64 14.65 -0.93 4.57
C PHE A 64 14.82 -2.44 4.38
N LYS A 65 15.47 -2.81 3.27
CA LYS A 65 16.07 -4.12 3.11
C LYS A 65 17.23 -4.19 4.12
N PRO A 66 17.19 -5.00 5.19
CA PRO A 66 18.40 -5.23 5.97
C PRO A 66 19.44 -5.80 5.00
N LYS A 67 20.59 -5.11 4.94
CA LYS A 67 21.73 -5.51 4.14
C LYS A 67 22.53 -6.51 4.97
N ASP A 68 21.99 -7.71 5.11
CA ASP A 68 22.67 -8.92 5.57
C ASP A 68 22.04 -10.14 4.89
#